data_AF-A0A9E2RG64-F1
#
_entry.id   AF-A0A9E2RG64-F1
#
_cell.length_a   1.000
_cell.length_b   1.000
_cell.length_c   1.000
_cell.angle_alpha   90.00
_cell.angle_beta   90.00
_cell.angle_gamma   90.00
#
_symmetry.space_group_name_H-M   'P 1'
#
loop_
_entity.id
_entity.type
_entity.pdbx_description
1 polymer ?
#
loop_
_entity_poly.entity_id
_entity_poly.type
_entity_poly.pdbx_seq_one_letter_code
_entity_poly.pdbx_strand_id
1 'polypeptide(L)'
;YAYLLKCATVVTGVAYNLPGVFDGNPFKSVVNGSLWSLPYEIRMYAILAVVWAAFRITKRGSVRTFGPVIVTVAVATGVFVVARHFYFPPDDQFATLFFMFFSGAAFYVLKEHISLSCSCFRLCVIGLLSSAMVNTQAFFVVYVLTIAYMIFYVAYIPSGPLRTYNQVGDYSYGVYIYAFPVQQSVAALVPGVSVLLLLFISAFATFLFAALSWHLLERPALGLKGSYVDYTRKIFDRRIKPNALMRVGDA
;
A
#
# COMPACT_ATOMS: atom_id res chain seq x y z
N TYR A 1 17.86 -20.05 5.46
CA TYR A 1 16.44 -20.14 5.89
C TYR A 1 15.86 -18.84 6.44
N ALA A 2 16.57 -18.08 7.29
CA ALA A 2 16.04 -16.85 7.88
C ALA A 2 15.54 -15.80 6.86
N TYR A 3 16.22 -15.66 5.71
CA TYR A 3 15.80 -14.76 4.64
C TYR A 3 14.38 -15.08 4.13
N LEU A 4 14.16 -16.33 3.71
CA LEU A 4 12.86 -16.77 3.17
C LEU A 4 11.74 -16.61 4.19
N LEU A 5 11.97 -16.98 5.45
CA LEU A 5 10.95 -16.89 6.48
C LEU A 5 10.57 -15.44 6.81
N LYS A 6 11.54 -14.53 6.88
CA LYS A 6 11.28 -13.09 7.09
C LYS A 6 10.56 -12.48 5.90
N CYS A 7 11.01 -12.75 4.68
CA CYS A 7 10.40 -12.17 3.48
C CYS A 7 9.04 -12.78 3.14
N ALA A 8 8.76 -14.03 3.52
CA ALA A 8 7.45 -14.66 3.31
C ALA A 8 6.40 -14.20 4.33
N THR A 9 6.80 -13.99 5.59
CA THR A 9 5.87 -13.56 6.64
C THR A 9 5.73 -12.05 6.72
N VAL A 10 6.80 -11.28 6.47
CA VAL A 10 6.87 -9.80 6.47
C VAL A 10 6.54 -9.15 7.82
N VAL A 11 5.92 -9.87 8.76
CA VAL A 11 5.48 -9.41 10.10
C VAL A 11 6.61 -8.78 10.90
N THR A 12 7.78 -9.42 10.93
CA THR A 12 8.95 -8.96 11.71
C THR A 12 9.90 -8.08 10.90
N GLY A 13 9.48 -7.61 9.73
CA GLY A 13 10.33 -6.93 8.76
C GLY A 13 10.91 -7.88 7.70
N VAL A 14 11.77 -7.33 6.86
CA VAL A 14 12.36 -8.03 5.70
C VAL A 14 13.85 -8.24 5.88
N ALA A 15 14.37 -9.31 5.31
CA ALA A 15 15.81 -9.51 5.21
C ALA A 15 16.28 -9.01 3.83
N TYR A 16 17.35 -8.25 3.81
CA TYR A 16 17.87 -7.69 2.56
C TYR A 16 18.95 -8.56 1.94
N ASN A 17 19.72 -9.29 2.75
CA ASN A 17 20.96 -9.92 2.30
C ASN A 17 20.89 -11.45 2.31
N LEU A 18 21.52 -12.06 1.30
CA LEU A 18 21.86 -13.48 1.26
C LEU A 18 23.40 -13.58 1.14
N PRO A 19 24.08 -14.38 1.99
CA PRO A 19 25.54 -14.50 1.93
C PRO A 19 26.03 -14.92 0.55
N GLY A 20 26.99 -14.19 -0.03
CA GLY A 20 27.59 -14.49 -1.33
C GLY A 20 26.76 -14.05 -2.54
N VAL A 21 25.57 -13.46 -2.34
CA VAL A 21 24.66 -13.07 -3.43
C VAL A 21 24.76 -11.57 -3.67
N PHE A 22 25.08 -11.18 -4.91
CA PHE A 22 25.20 -9.79 -5.37
C PHE A 22 26.28 -8.94 -4.66
N ASP A 23 27.28 -9.57 -4.04
CA ASP A 23 28.38 -8.84 -3.38
C ASP A 23 29.24 -8.03 -4.36
N GLY A 24 29.31 -8.47 -5.63
CA GLY A 24 30.01 -7.80 -6.72
C GLY A 24 29.19 -6.75 -7.47
N ASN A 25 27.90 -6.60 -7.16
CA ASN A 25 27.02 -5.66 -7.87
C ASN A 25 27.25 -4.21 -7.41
N PRO A 26 26.88 -3.20 -8.23
CA PRO A 26 26.93 -1.79 -7.82
C PRO A 26 26.16 -1.52 -6.53
N PHE A 27 25.00 -2.17 -6.36
CA PHE A 27 24.21 -2.11 -5.13
C PHE A 27 24.37 -3.43 -4.36
N LYS A 28 25.40 -3.46 -3.52
CA LYS A 28 25.98 -4.67 -2.94
C LYS A 28 25.05 -5.39 -1.98
N SER A 29 25.08 -6.72 -2.04
CA SER A 29 24.52 -7.66 -1.06
C SER A 29 23.00 -7.59 -0.84
N VAL A 30 22.28 -6.62 -1.44
CA VAL A 30 20.83 -6.49 -1.30
C VAL A 30 20.14 -7.26 -2.41
N VAL A 31 19.37 -8.28 -2.00
CA VAL A 31 18.65 -9.20 -2.87
C VAL A 31 17.32 -8.61 -3.33
N ASN A 32 16.59 -8.00 -2.39
CA ASN A 32 15.28 -7.43 -2.70
C ASN A 32 15.03 -6.16 -1.87
N GLY A 33 15.36 -5.01 -2.47
CA GLY A 33 15.15 -3.70 -1.86
C GLY A 33 13.71 -3.23 -1.90
N SER A 34 12.86 -3.72 -2.82
CA SER A 34 11.49 -3.19 -2.97
C SER A 34 10.58 -3.54 -1.78
N LEU A 35 10.84 -4.66 -1.10
CA LEU A 35 10.01 -5.17 0.02
C LEU A 35 9.99 -4.27 1.27
N TRP A 36 10.75 -3.19 1.31
CA TRP A 36 10.93 -2.35 2.49
C TRP A 36 9.63 -1.73 3.01
N SER A 37 8.66 -1.40 2.13
CA SER A 37 7.39 -0.76 2.48
C SER A 37 6.34 -1.76 3.00
N LEU A 38 6.43 -3.03 2.61
CA LEU A 38 5.47 -4.10 2.89
C LEU A 38 5.22 -4.32 4.40
N PRO A 39 6.24 -4.34 5.28
CA PRO A 39 6.04 -4.43 6.73
C PRO A 39 5.22 -3.27 7.29
N TYR A 40 5.41 -2.05 6.77
CA TYR A 40 4.64 -0.89 7.20
C TYR A 40 3.17 -1.04 6.81
N GLU A 41 2.91 -1.47 5.57
CA GLU A 41 1.56 -1.71 5.06
C GLU A 41 0.81 -2.75 5.91
N ILE A 42 1.42 -3.90 6.21
CA ILE A 42 0.81 -4.93 7.06
C ILE A 42 0.50 -4.38 8.46
N ARG A 43 1.41 -3.59 9.04
CA ARG A 43 1.16 -2.93 10.33
C ARG A 43 -0.03 -1.97 10.26
N MET A 44 -0.18 -1.21 9.18
CA MET A 44 -1.31 -0.29 9.01
C MET A 44 -2.63 -1.05 8.91
N TYR A 45 -2.70 -2.14 8.14
CA TYR A 45 -3.88 -2.99 8.08
C TYR A 45 -4.20 -3.63 9.43
N ALA A 46 -3.19 -4.08 10.17
CA ALA A 46 -3.37 -4.63 11.51
C ALA A 46 -3.91 -3.57 12.50
N ILE A 47 -3.35 -2.36 12.49
CA ILE A 47 -3.82 -1.23 13.31
C ILE A 47 -5.27 -0.92 12.95
N LEU A 48 -5.60 -0.78 11.66
CA LEU A 48 -6.96 -0.51 11.21
C LEU A 48 -7.94 -1.60 11.68
N ALA A 49 -7.56 -2.88 11.56
CA ALA A 49 -8.38 -4.00 12.00
C ALA A 49 -8.60 -4.02 13.52
N VAL A 50 -7.56 -3.76 14.31
CA VAL A 50 -7.64 -3.70 15.79
C VAL A 50 -8.50 -2.51 16.23
N VAL A 51 -8.29 -1.33 15.65
CA VAL A 51 -9.08 -0.12 15.95
C VAL A 51 -10.55 -0.34 15.61
N TRP A 52 -10.84 -0.97 14.46
CA TRP A 52 -12.20 -1.33 14.09
C TRP A 52 -12.81 -2.36 15.04
N ALA A 53 -12.08 -3.40 15.44
CA ALA A 53 -12.56 -4.42 16.37
C ALA A 53 -12.86 -3.82 17.76
N ALA A 54 -11.97 -3.00 18.29
CA ALA A 54 -12.17 -2.28 19.54
C ALA A 54 -13.41 -1.36 19.46
N PHE A 55 -13.56 -0.63 18.35
CA PHE A 55 -14.72 0.23 18.13
C PHE A 55 -16.04 -0.56 18.10
N ARG A 56 -16.05 -1.76 17.48
CA ARG A 56 -17.23 -2.64 17.43
C ARG A 56 -17.65 -3.17 18.80
N ILE A 57 -16.71 -3.42 19.70
CA ILE A 57 -17.00 -3.95 21.05
C ILE A 57 -17.75 -2.91 21.91
N THR A 58 -17.53 -1.61 21.71
CA THR A 58 -18.04 -0.54 22.58
C THR A 58 -19.53 -0.17 22.41
N LYS A 59 -20.35 -1.00 21.76
CA LYS A 59 -21.79 -0.77 21.44
C LYS A 59 -22.15 0.51 20.65
N ARG A 60 -21.21 1.44 20.46
CA ARG A 60 -21.29 2.62 19.56
C ARG A 60 -20.83 2.30 18.12
N GLY A 61 -20.37 1.07 17.90
CA GLY A 61 -19.70 0.62 16.68
C GLY A 61 -20.62 0.30 15.51
N SER A 62 -21.21 1.32 14.88
CA SER A 62 -21.73 1.19 13.52
C SER A 62 -20.62 1.49 12.52
N VAL A 63 -20.64 0.82 11.36
CA VAL A 63 -19.73 1.14 10.25
C VAL A 63 -19.86 2.63 9.84
N ARG A 64 -21.07 3.19 9.97
CA ARG A 64 -21.33 4.61 9.66
C ARG A 64 -20.63 5.58 10.63
N THR A 65 -20.46 5.20 11.89
CA THR A 65 -19.80 6.05 12.91
C THR A 65 -18.28 5.91 12.90
N PHE A 66 -17.74 4.93 12.16
CA PHE A 66 -16.30 4.71 12.05
C PHE A 66 -15.62 5.64 11.04
N GLY A 67 -16.34 6.08 9.99
CA GLY A 67 -15.82 6.98 8.97
C GLY A 67 -15.19 8.27 9.52
N PRO A 68 -15.87 9.02 10.41
CA PRO A 68 -15.31 10.20 11.04
C PRO A 68 -14.00 9.93 11.79
N VAL A 69 -13.86 8.77 12.45
CA VAL A 69 -12.62 8.40 13.16
C VAL A 69 -11.44 8.32 12.19
N ILE A 70 -11.65 7.69 11.03
CA ILE A 70 -10.61 7.60 9.98
C ILE A 70 -10.21 8.98 9.46
N VAL A 71 -11.19 9.85 9.21
CA VAL A 71 -10.92 11.22 8.76
C VAL A 71 -10.17 12.02 9.83
N THR A 72 -10.59 11.93 11.10
CA THR A 72 -9.90 12.59 12.22
C THR A 72 -8.47 12.10 12.36
N VAL A 73 -8.22 10.78 12.25
CA VAL A 73 -6.87 10.21 12.28
C VAL A 73 -6.02 10.71 11.12
N ALA A 74 -6.57 10.75 9.90
CA ALA A 74 -5.88 11.28 8.73
C ALA A 74 -5.52 12.77 8.89
N VAL A 75 -6.45 13.60 9.36
CA VAL A 75 -6.20 15.03 9.60
C VAL A 75 -5.17 15.24 10.71
N ALA A 76 -5.33 14.56 11.85
CA ALA A 76 -4.42 14.70 12.98
C ALA A 76 -2.99 14.28 12.61
N THR A 77 -2.84 13.16 11.89
CA THR A 77 -1.53 12.68 11.43
C THR A 77 -0.95 13.57 10.33
N GLY A 78 -1.78 14.17 9.47
CA GLY A 78 -1.33 15.15 8.48
C GLY A 78 -0.79 16.42 9.12
N VAL A 79 -1.52 16.98 10.10
CA VAL A 79 -1.05 18.12 10.90
C VAL A 79 0.24 17.77 11.62
N PHE A 80 0.33 16.58 12.23
CA PHE A 80 1.54 16.10 12.89
C PHE A 80 2.72 16.00 11.92
N VAL A 81 2.55 15.40 10.75
CA VAL A 81 3.61 15.25 9.74
C VAL A 81 4.10 16.61 9.23
N VAL A 82 3.19 17.54 8.95
CA VAL A 82 3.52 18.90 8.52
C VAL A 82 4.25 19.66 9.63
N ALA A 83 3.72 19.67 10.85
CA ALA A 83 4.36 20.33 11.98
C ALA A 83 5.76 19.74 12.23
N ARG A 84 5.87 18.40 12.24
CA ARG A 84 7.13 17.71 12.47
C ARG A 84 8.20 18.11 11.45
N HIS A 85 7.81 18.24 10.17
CA HIS A 85 8.73 18.63 9.11
C HIS A 85 9.43 19.97 9.35
N PHE A 86 8.78 20.91 10.07
CA PHE A 86 9.37 22.22 10.39
C PHE A 86 10.17 22.21 11.70
N TYR A 87 9.82 21.36 12.67
CA TYR A 87 10.39 21.39 14.02
C TYR A 87 11.39 20.28 14.34
N PHE A 88 11.45 19.22 13.54
CA PHE A 88 12.27 18.03 13.81
C PHE A 88 13.04 17.54 12.57
N PRO A 89 14.13 16.77 12.76
CA PRO A 89 14.82 16.14 11.66
C PRO A 89 13.91 15.19 10.86
N PRO A 90 14.14 15.04 9.53
CA PRO A 90 13.25 14.37 8.58
C PRO A 90 13.18 12.82 8.69
N ASP A 91 13.46 12.22 9.84
CA ASP A 91 13.73 10.78 9.98
C ASP A 91 12.50 9.92 10.37
N ASP A 92 11.28 10.49 10.39
CA ASP A 92 10.08 9.73 10.77
C ASP A 92 9.31 9.20 9.56
N GLN A 93 9.92 8.23 8.89
CA GLN A 93 9.34 7.52 7.75
C GLN A 93 8.00 6.86 8.09
N PHE A 94 7.85 6.38 9.34
CA PHE A 94 6.62 5.73 9.79
C PHE A 94 5.45 6.70 9.82
N ALA A 95 5.60 7.89 10.42
CA ALA A 95 4.52 8.87 10.50
C ALA A 95 4.04 9.33 9.11
N THR A 96 4.96 9.54 8.17
CA THR A 96 4.61 9.90 6.80
C THR A 96 3.84 8.80 6.10
N LEU A 97 4.29 7.54 6.19
CA LEU A 97 3.58 6.40 5.58
C LEU A 97 2.22 6.15 6.26
N PHE A 98 2.13 6.34 7.57
CA PHE A 98 0.89 6.26 8.34
C PHE A 98 -0.11 7.28 7.81
N PHE A 99 0.30 8.55 7.70
CA PHE A 99 -0.54 9.59 7.13
C PHE A 99 -0.97 9.27 5.69
N MET A 100 -0.05 8.80 4.83
CA MET A 100 -0.37 8.43 3.45
C MET A 100 -1.39 7.29 3.37
N PHE A 101 -1.28 6.28 4.24
CA PHE A 101 -2.26 5.19 4.31
C PHE A 101 -3.64 5.71 4.73
N PHE A 102 -3.70 6.49 5.82
CA PHE A 102 -4.97 7.00 6.35
C PHE A 102 -5.58 8.11 5.49
N SER A 103 -4.79 8.86 4.73
CA SER A 103 -5.32 9.80 3.74
C SER A 103 -6.05 9.06 2.63
N GLY A 104 -5.48 7.97 2.10
CA GLY A 104 -6.17 7.08 1.17
C GLY A 104 -7.48 6.51 1.74
N ALA A 105 -7.46 6.06 2.99
CA ALA A 105 -8.66 5.58 3.68
C ALA A 105 -9.72 6.69 3.87
N ALA A 106 -9.31 7.92 4.20
CA ALA A 106 -10.19 9.07 4.32
C ALA A 106 -10.82 9.44 2.97
N PHE A 107 -10.07 9.38 1.86
CA PHE A 107 -10.62 9.57 0.51
C PHE A 107 -11.69 8.53 0.19
N TYR A 108 -11.51 7.27 0.59
CA TYR A 108 -12.55 6.24 0.43
C TYR A 108 -13.81 6.56 1.24
N VAL A 109 -13.66 7.00 2.49
CA VAL A 109 -14.78 7.42 3.35
C VAL A 109 -15.52 8.62 2.77
N LEU A 110 -14.78 9.60 2.22
CA LEU A 110 -15.30 10.87 1.69
C LEU A 110 -15.61 10.81 0.19
N LYS A 111 -15.60 9.63 -0.44
CA LYS A 111 -15.72 9.47 -1.90
C LYS A 111 -16.98 10.10 -2.50
N GLU A 112 -18.07 10.19 -1.73
CA GLU A 112 -19.33 10.81 -2.17
C GLU A 112 -19.30 12.34 -2.11
N HIS A 113 -18.35 12.91 -1.36
CA HIS A 113 -18.15 14.35 -1.17
C HIS A 113 -16.98 14.90 -1.98
N ILE A 114 -16.07 14.05 -2.46
CA ILE A 114 -14.87 14.46 -3.20
C ILE A 114 -15.16 14.37 -4.70
N SER A 115 -15.24 15.53 -5.34
CA SER A 115 -15.31 15.63 -6.81
C SER A 115 -13.90 15.68 -7.42
N LEU A 116 -13.57 14.67 -8.20
CA LEU A 116 -12.33 14.64 -8.99
C LEU A 116 -12.51 15.48 -10.26
N SER A 117 -11.81 16.62 -10.35
CA SER A 117 -11.93 17.58 -11.45
C SER A 117 -10.58 17.90 -12.08
N CYS A 118 -10.59 18.11 -13.39
CA CYS A 118 -9.36 18.42 -14.14
C CYS A 118 -8.75 19.74 -13.69
N SER A 119 -9.57 20.72 -13.31
CA SER A 119 -9.12 22.02 -12.80
C SER A 119 -8.40 21.88 -11.47
N CYS A 120 -8.96 21.13 -10.51
CA CYS A 120 -8.30 20.86 -9.23
C CYS A 120 -7.00 20.07 -9.43
N PHE A 121 -7.00 19.07 -10.32
CA PHE A 121 -5.80 18.31 -10.66
C PHE A 121 -4.68 19.22 -11.21
N ARG A 122 -4.99 20.09 -12.18
CA ARG A 122 -4.02 21.06 -12.70
C ARG A 122 -3.53 22.01 -11.61
N LEU A 123 -4.40 22.46 -10.70
CA LEU A 123 -4.00 23.30 -9.57
C LEU A 123 -3.05 22.56 -8.62
N CYS A 124 -3.30 21.29 -8.31
CA CYS A 124 -2.39 20.45 -7.53
C CYS A 124 -1.02 20.32 -8.23
N VAL A 125 -1.00 20.03 -9.53
CA VAL A 125 0.24 19.91 -10.32
C VAL A 125 1.01 21.23 -10.35
N ILE A 126 0.34 22.35 -10.64
CA ILE A 126 0.96 23.67 -10.67
C ILE A 126 1.51 24.03 -9.29
N GLY A 127 0.74 23.79 -8.22
CA GLY A 127 1.18 24.02 -6.84
C GLY A 127 2.40 23.18 -6.47
N LEU A 128 2.44 21.91 -6.90
CA LEU A 128 3.56 21.01 -6.64
C LEU A 128 4.83 21.48 -7.37
N LEU A 129 4.70 21.86 -8.65
CA LEU A 129 5.81 22.37 -9.45
C LEU A 129 6.30 23.74 -8.96
N SER A 130 5.40 24.66 -8.63
CA SER A 130 5.78 25.98 -8.12
C SER A 130 6.44 25.90 -6.75
N SER A 131 5.93 25.06 -5.84
CA SER A 131 6.53 24.86 -4.53
C SER A 131 7.92 24.22 -4.60
N ALA A 132 8.17 23.34 -5.59
CA ALA A 132 9.50 22.81 -5.87
C ALA A 132 10.53 23.88 -6.26
N MET A 133 10.08 24.98 -6.89
CA MET A 133 10.94 26.11 -7.25
C MET A 133 11.22 27.05 -6.07
N VAL A 134 10.43 26.98 -4.99
CA VAL A 134 10.61 27.83 -3.80
C VAL A 134 11.63 27.22 -2.85
N ASN A 135 11.35 26.04 -2.30
CA ASN A 135 12.27 25.26 -1.46
C ASN A 135 11.70 23.87 -1.16
N THR A 136 12.54 23.00 -0.58
CA THR A 136 12.17 21.63 -0.19
C THR A 136 11.04 21.58 0.84
N GLN A 137 10.92 22.57 1.73
CA GLN A 137 9.90 22.58 2.77
C GLN A 137 8.50 22.83 2.18
N ALA A 138 8.39 23.85 1.32
CA ALA A 138 7.17 24.16 0.59
C ALA A 138 6.75 22.97 -0.28
N PHE A 139 7.71 22.36 -0.99
CA PHE A 139 7.46 21.17 -1.79
C PHE A 139 6.87 20.03 -0.95
N PHE A 140 7.47 19.72 0.20
CA PHE A 140 7.00 18.63 1.06
C PHE A 140 5.55 18.85 1.52
N VAL A 141 5.21 20.06 1.97
CA VAL A 141 3.85 20.37 2.42
C VAL A 141 2.84 20.20 1.28
N VAL A 142 3.14 20.76 0.11
CA VAL A 142 2.23 20.63 -1.05
C VAL A 142 2.13 19.18 -1.51
N TYR A 143 3.25 18.45 -1.55
CA TYR A 143 3.29 17.03 -1.92
C TYR A 143 2.37 16.21 -1.02
N VAL A 144 2.54 16.30 0.30
CA VAL A 144 1.77 15.54 1.29
C VAL A 144 0.27 15.84 1.19
N LEU A 145 -0.12 17.09 0.92
CA LEU A 145 -1.52 17.49 0.80
C LEU A 145 -2.18 17.11 -0.53
N THR A 146 -1.41 17.04 -1.62
CA THR A 146 -1.98 16.93 -2.98
C THR A 146 -1.80 15.56 -3.62
N ILE A 147 -0.81 14.77 -3.19
CA ILE A 147 -0.43 13.51 -3.87
C ILE A 147 -1.58 12.50 -3.92
N ALA A 148 -2.34 12.35 -2.83
CA ALA A 148 -3.48 11.43 -2.78
C ALA A 148 -4.57 11.82 -3.80
N TYR A 149 -4.90 13.11 -3.89
CA TYR A 149 -5.86 13.62 -4.88
C TYR A 149 -5.37 13.36 -6.31
N MET A 150 -4.09 13.66 -6.59
CA MET A 150 -3.50 13.45 -7.90
C MET A 150 -3.51 11.97 -8.31
N ILE A 151 -3.15 11.07 -7.40
CA ILE A 151 -3.19 9.62 -7.64
C ILE A 151 -4.61 9.17 -7.98
N PHE A 152 -5.61 9.56 -7.17
CA PHE A 152 -6.99 9.17 -7.43
C PHE A 152 -7.56 9.78 -8.70
N TYR A 153 -7.20 11.04 -9.01
CA TYR A 153 -7.57 11.66 -10.28
C TYR A 153 -7.05 10.83 -11.46
N VAL A 154 -5.75 10.50 -11.47
CA VAL A 154 -5.13 9.70 -12.54
C VAL A 154 -5.71 8.28 -12.60
N ALA A 155 -6.06 7.69 -11.45
CA ALA A 155 -6.63 6.36 -11.39
C ALA A 155 -8.07 6.26 -11.92
N TYR A 156 -8.89 7.32 -11.74
CA TYR A 156 -10.34 7.25 -12.02
C TYR A 156 -10.83 8.13 -13.17
N ILE A 157 -10.15 9.22 -13.52
CA ILE A 157 -10.67 10.20 -14.50
C ILE A 157 -10.19 9.97 -15.94
N PRO A 158 -8.88 9.83 -16.22
CA PRO A 158 -8.41 9.59 -17.59
C PRO A 158 -9.09 8.38 -18.23
N SER A 159 -9.64 8.56 -19.42
CA SER A 159 -10.11 7.47 -20.28
C SER A 159 -8.98 6.97 -21.18
N GLY A 160 -9.12 5.74 -21.72
CA GLY A 160 -8.17 5.18 -22.68
C GLY A 160 -7.30 4.04 -22.13
N PRO A 161 -6.06 3.86 -22.64
CA PRO A 161 -5.21 2.69 -22.35
C PRO A 161 -4.98 2.41 -20.87
N LEU A 162 -4.94 3.47 -20.05
CA LEU A 162 -4.75 3.37 -18.61
C LEU A 162 -5.91 2.62 -17.92
N ARG A 163 -7.14 2.80 -18.41
CA ARG A 163 -8.32 2.07 -17.92
C ARG A 163 -8.41 0.66 -18.51
N THR A 164 -7.92 0.47 -19.74
CA THR A 164 -7.82 -0.84 -20.39
C THR A 164 -6.79 -1.74 -19.71
N TYR A 165 -5.73 -1.18 -19.12
CA TYR A 165 -4.72 -1.94 -18.36
C TYR A 165 -5.33 -2.81 -17.25
N ASN A 166 -6.32 -2.29 -16.53
CA ASN A 166 -7.05 -3.03 -15.48
C ASN A 166 -7.78 -4.28 -16.01
N GLN A 167 -7.97 -4.41 -17.32
CA GLN A 167 -8.65 -5.57 -17.94
C GLN A 167 -7.68 -6.71 -18.26
N VAL A 168 -6.36 -6.44 -18.32
CA VAL A 168 -5.36 -7.42 -18.75
C VAL A 168 -4.89 -8.30 -17.58
N GLY A 169 -4.92 -7.78 -16.36
CA GLY A 169 -4.54 -8.48 -15.12
C GLY A 169 -3.96 -7.54 -14.07
N ASP A 170 -3.92 -7.96 -12.81
CA ASP A 170 -3.28 -7.17 -11.74
C ASP A 170 -1.81 -7.57 -11.59
N TYR A 171 -0.97 -7.10 -12.52
CA TYR A 171 0.47 -7.39 -12.52
C TYR A 171 1.27 -6.52 -11.55
N SER A 172 0.62 -5.52 -10.94
CA SER A 172 1.30 -4.50 -10.13
C SER A 172 2.07 -5.12 -8.96
N TYR A 173 1.46 -6.10 -8.31
CA TYR A 173 2.06 -6.84 -7.20
C TYR A 173 3.26 -7.67 -7.64
N GLY A 174 3.13 -8.46 -8.71
CA GLY A 174 4.24 -9.22 -9.28
C GLY A 174 5.42 -8.32 -9.69
N VAL A 175 5.15 -7.19 -10.36
CA VAL A 175 6.18 -6.21 -10.72
C VAL A 175 6.91 -5.71 -9.47
N TYR A 176 6.17 -5.36 -8.41
CA TYR A 176 6.75 -4.91 -7.15
C TYR A 176 7.66 -5.96 -6.49
N ILE A 177 7.27 -7.24 -6.50
CA ILE A 177 8.05 -8.33 -5.90
C ILE A 177 9.30 -8.67 -6.72
N TYR A 178 9.17 -8.74 -8.05
CA TYR A 178 10.22 -9.28 -8.93
C TYR A 178 11.18 -8.22 -9.49
N ALA A 179 10.81 -6.93 -9.55
CA ALA A 179 11.62 -5.92 -10.21
C ALA A 179 13.06 -5.85 -9.68
N PHE A 180 13.22 -5.79 -8.35
CA PHE A 180 14.54 -5.59 -7.74
C PHE A 180 15.45 -6.84 -7.88
N PRO A 181 14.99 -8.07 -7.56
CA PRO A 181 15.79 -9.26 -7.80
C PRO A 181 16.18 -9.46 -9.27
N VAL A 182 15.28 -9.13 -10.21
CA VAL A 182 15.56 -9.21 -11.64
C VAL A 182 16.65 -8.21 -12.02
N GLN A 183 16.55 -6.95 -11.60
CA GLN A 183 17.57 -5.93 -11.86
C GLN A 183 18.95 -6.33 -11.30
N GLN A 184 18.99 -6.84 -10.07
CA GLN A 184 20.22 -7.34 -9.45
C GLN A 184 20.79 -8.54 -10.21
N SER A 185 19.94 -9.45 -10.68
CA SER A 185 20.36 -10.60 -11.46
C SER A 185 20.95 -10.19 -12.80
N VAL A 186 20.32 -9.24 -13.52
CA VAL A 186 20.85 -8.73 -14.79
C VAL A 186 22.19 -8.02 -14.57
N ALA A 187 22.31 -7.20 -13.53
CA ALA A 187 23.57 -6.52 -13.19
C ALA A 187 24.70 -7.50 -12.82
N ALA A 188 24.38 -8.63 -12.18
CA ALA A 188 25.34 -9.67 -11.85
C ALA A 188 25.78 -10.49 -13.08
N LEU A 189 24.84 -10.77 -13.99
CA LEU A 189 25.09 -11.58 -15.18
C LEU A 189 25.75 -10.80 -16.32
N VAL A 190 25.55 -9.48 -16.38
CA VAL A 190 26.12 -8.59 -17.40
C VAL A 190 26.88 -7.45 -16.70
N PRO A 191 28.11 -7.69 -16.24
CA PRO A 191 28.93 -6.65 -15.64
C PRO A 191 29.12 -5.47 -16.59
N GLY A 192 28.89 -4.25 -16.11
CA GLY A 192 28.98 -3.03 -16.94
C GLY A 192 27.78 -2.78 -17.86
N VAL A 193 26.65 -3.48 -17.66
CA VAL A 193 25.40 -3.24 -18.41
C VAL A 193 25.03 -1.75 -18.37
N SER A 194 24.70 -1.19 -19.54
CA SER A 194 24.23 0.20 -19.62
C SER A 194 22.86 0.34 -18.96
N VAL A 195 22.56 1.53 -18.42
CA VAL A 195 21.27 1.80 -17.75
C VAL A 195 20.08 1.48 -18.65
N LEU A 196 20.18 1.83 -19.93
CA LEU A 196 19.11 1.60 -20.90
C LEU A 196 18.89 0.10 -21.15
N LEU A 197 19.97 -0.67 -21.30
CA LEU A 197 19.88 -2.11 -21.51
C LEU A 197 19.36 -2.83 -20.27
N LEU A 198 19.83 -2.42 -19.07
CA LEU A 198 19.31 -2.91 -17.80
C LEU A 198 17.81 -2.65 -17.68
N LEU A 199 17.35 -1.45 -18.04
CA LEU A 199 15.94 -1.09 -18.01
C LEU A 199 15.10 -2.00 -18.90
N PHE A 200 15.48 -2.18 -20.16
CA PHE A 200 14.69 -3.00 -21.09
C PHE A 200 14.69 -4.49 -20.73
N ILE A 201 15.85 -5.07 -20.43
CA ILE A 201 15.96 -6.49 -20.05
C ILE A 201 15.17 -6.73 -18.76
N SER A 202 15.39 -5.88 -17.74
CA SER A 202 14.73 -6.07 -16.45
C SER A 202 13.24 -5.82 -16.54
N ALA A 203 12.78 -4.82 -17.28
CA ALA A 203 11.36 -4.57 -17.48
C ALA A 203 10.69 -5.77 -18.14
N PHE A 204 11.25 -6.27 -19.26
CA PHE A 204 10.69 -7.43 -19.96
C PHE A 204 10.65 -8.68 -19.06
N ALA A 205 11.75 -9.03 -18.41
CA ALA A 205 11.81 -10.19 -17.53
C ALA A 205 10.88 -10.04 -16.30
N THR A 206 10.80 -8.85 -15.72
CA THR A 206 9.89 -8.57 -14.59
C THR A 206 8.44 -8.71 -15.01
N PHE A 207 8.03 -8.17 -16.16
CA PHE A 207 6.67 -8.32 -16.66
C PHE A 207 6.34 -9.78 -16.98
N LEU A 208 7.29 -10.54 -17.51
CA LEU A 208 7.11 -11.97 -17.73
C LEU A 208 6.85 -12.71 -16.40
N PHE A 209 7.66 -12.48 -15.37
CA PHE A 209 7.44 -13.10 -14.07
C PHE A 209 6.17 -12.62 -13.37
N ALA A 210 5.83 -11.33 -13.50
CA ALA A 210 4.58 -10.79 -12.97
C ALA A 210 3.35 -11.42 -13.65
N ALA A 211 3.39 -11.61 -14.97
CA ALA A 211 2.32 -12.28 -15.70
C ALA A 211 2.19 -13.76 -15.30
N LEU A 212 3.32 -14.48 -15.18
CA LEU A 212 3.32 -15.87 -14.72
C LEU A 212 2.77 -15.98 -13.29
N SER A 213 3.21 -15.11 -12.37
CA SER A 213 2.72 -15.07 -10.99
C SER A 213 1.21 -14.80 -10.95
N TRP A 214 0.73 -13.83 -11.72
CA TRP A 214 -0.68 -13.50 -11.80
C TRP A 214 -1.53 -14.70 -12.24
N HIS A 215 -1.16 -15.36 -13.34
CA HIS A 215 -1.96 -16.42 -13.91
C HIS A 215 -1.85 -17.75 -13.14
N LEU A 216 -0.70 -18.05 -12.56
CA LEU A 216 -0.43 -19.34 -11.92
C LEU A 216 -0.70 -19.34 -10.41
N LEU A 217 -0.58 -18.19 -9.73
CA LEU A 217 -0.64 -18.10 -8.27
C LEU A 217 -1.73 -17.13 -7.81
N GLU A 218 -1.64 -15.87 -8.22
CA GLU A 218 -2.44 -14.79 -7.62
C GLU A 218 -3.92 -14.87 -8.00
N ARG A 219 -4.22 -15.01 -9.30
CA ARG A 219 -5.60 -15.11 -9.79
C ARG A 219 -6.33 -16.34 -9.22
N PRO A 220 -5.74 -17.56 -9.19
CA PRO A 220 -6.35 -18.70 -8.52
C PRO A 220 -6.58 -18.46 -7.02
N ALA A 221 -5.60 -17.90 -6.30
CA ALA A 221 -5.72 -17.63 -4.87
C ALA A 221 -6.84 -16.62 -4.57
N LEU A 222 -6.95 -15.55 -5.37
CA LEU A 222 -8.02 -14.56 -5.26
C LEU A 222 -9.41 -15.17 -5.55
N GLY A 223 -9.49 -16.16 -6.43
CA GLY A 223 -10.72 -16.91 -6.69
C GLY A 223 -11.28 -17.61 -5.44
N LEU A 224 -10.43 -17.97 -4.48
CA LEU A 224 -10.84 -18.60 -3.22
C LEU A 224 -11.37 -17.61 -2.18
N LYS A 225 -11.23 -16.30 -2.40
CA LYS A 225 -11.58 -15.24 -1.44
C LYS A 225 -13.02 -15.35 -0.95
N GLY A 226 -13.97 -15.64 -1.83
CA GLY A 226 -15.40 -15.74 -1.48
C GLY A 226 -15.65 -16.80 -0.41
N SER A 227 -15.12 -18.00 -0.60
CA SER A 227 -15.28 -19.13 0.33
C SER A 227 -14.73 -18.83 1.72
N TYR A 228 -13.56 -18.19 1.80
CA TYR A 228 -12.97 -17.81 3.09
C TYR A 228 -13.75 -16.67 3.76
N VAL A 229 -14.14 -15.63 3.02
CA VAL A 229 -14.92 -14.51 3.58
C VAL A 229 -16.25 -14.99 4.15
N ASP A 230 -16.96 -15.87 3.44
CA ASP A 230 -18.23 -16.44 3.91
C ASP A 230 -18.04 -17.30 5.16
N TYR A 231 -16.96 -18.07 5.21
CA TYR A 231 -16.60 -18.85 6.40
C TYR A 231 -16.33 -17.94 7.62
N THR A 232 -15.53 -16.89 7.45
CA THR A 232 -15.23 -15.94 8.53
C THR A 232 -16.48 -15.19 9.00
N ARG A 233 -17.35 -14.77 8.07
CA ARG A 233 -18.62 -14.11 8.39
C ARG A 233 -19.50 -15.01 9.26
N LYS A 234 -19.64 -16.31 8.91
CA LYS A 234 -20.39 -17.29 9.70
C LYS A 234 -19.85 -17.43 11.13
N ILE A 235 -18.53 -17.40 11.33
CA ILE A 235 -17.91 -17.46 12.67
C ILE A 235 -18.23 -16.20 13.49
N PHE A 236 -18.10 -15.01 12.88
CA PHE A 236 -18.38 -13.75 13.56
C PHE A 236 -19.87 -13.60 13.91
N ASP A 237 -20.77 -13.95 12.99
CA ASP A 237 -22.21 -13.86 13.22
C ASP A 237 -22.69 -14.87 14.30
N ARG A 238 -22.07 -16.05 14.36
CA ARG A 238 -22.33 -17.04 15.44
C ARG A 238 -21.88 -16.57 16.82
N ARG A 239 -20.78 -15.80 16.92
CA ARG A 239 -20.29 -15.28 18.22
C ARG A 239 -21.03 -14.03 18.70
N ILE A 240 -21.61 -13.23 17.80
CA ILE A 240 -22.37 -12.02 18.16
C ILE A 240 -23.81 -12.36 18.59
N LYS A 241 -24.29 -13.59 18.32
CA LYS A 241 -25.50 -14.16 18.94
C LYS A 241 -25.12 -15.20 20.00
N PRO A 242 -24.66 -14.82 21.21
CA PRO A 242 -24.64 -15.77 22.31
C PRO A 242 -26.09 -16.11 22.69
N ASN A 243 -26.50 -17.35 22.37
CA ASN A 243 -27.67 -18.06 22.88
C ASN A 243 -28.94 -17.24 23.16
N ALA A 244 -29.74 -16.99 22.11
CA ALA A 244 -31.19 -16.75 22.26
C ALA A 244 -31.98 -18.07 22.46
N LEU A 245 -31.34 -19.13 22.97
CA LEU A 245 -31.92 -20.48 23.14
C LEU A 245 -31.85 -20.99 24.59
N MET A 246 -31.91 -20.10 25.58
CA MET A 246 -32.18 -20.50 26.98
C MET A 246 -33.32 -19.69 27.62
N ARG A 247 -34.37 -19.43 26.84
CA ARG A 247 -35.70 -19.09 27.38
C ARG A 247 -36.73 -19.62 26.39
N VAL A 248 -37.24 -20.82 26.64
CA VAL A 248 -38.63 -21.27 26.52
C VAL A 248 -38.58 -22.79 26.72
N GLY A 249 -39.20 -23.26 27.80
CA GLY A 249 -39.36 -24.69 28.11
C GLY A 249 -38.61 -25.09 29.37
N ASP A 250 -39.19 -24.82 30.53
CA ASP A 250 -39.78 -25.89 31.36
C ASP A 250 -40.46 -25.27 32.60
N ALA A 251 -41.77 -25.54 32.69
CA ALA A 251 -42.70 -25.48 33.83
C ALA A 251 -42.74 -24.22 34.72
#